data_AF-A0A6B3GE12-F1
#
_entry.id   AF-A0A6B3GE12-F1
#
_cell.length_a   1.000
_cell.length_b   1.000
_cell.length_c   1.000
_cell.angle_alpha   90.00
_cell.angle_beta   90.00
_cell.angle_gamma   90.00
#
_symmetry.space_group_name_H-M   'P 1'
#
loop_
_entity.id
_entity.type
_entity.pdbx_description
1 polymer ?
#
loop_
_entity_poly.entity_id
_entity_poly.type
_entity_poly.pdbx_seq_one_letter_code
_entity_poly.pdbx_strand_id
1 'polypeptide(L)' 'AEPLALPGPLTVEVDLAAAHTVDLAVLVPGVTRAGGARTVTFTAADFAEAYRLVVLLVRLGSIRPA' A
#
# COMPACT_ATOMS: atom_id res chain seq x y z
N ALA A 1 5.01 -25.63 12.73
CA ALA A 1 4.75 -24.82 11.52
C ALA A 1 6.06 -24.26 11.06
N GLU A 2 6.38 -24.38 9.77
CA GLU A 2 7.55 -23.69 9.21
C GLU A 2 7.25 -22.18 9.08
N PRO A 3 8.27 -21.30 9.11
CA PRO A 3 8.07 -19.88 8.88
C PRO A 3 7.56 -19.60 7.47
N LEU A 4 6.61 -18.67 7.35
CA LEU A 4 6.17 -18.18 6.05
C LEU A 4 7.31 -17.43 5.35
N ALA A 5 7.65 -17.86 4.12
CA ALA A 5 8.61 -17.19 3.26
C ALA A 5 7.91 -16.60 2.02
N LEU A 6 8.16 -15.32 1.75
CA LEU A 6 7.65 -14.62 0.58
C LEU A 6 8.83 -14.20 -0.31
N PRO A 7 9.15 -14.95 -1.38
CA PRO A 7 10.23 -14.59 -2.28
C PRO A 7 9.83 -13.35 -3.10
N GLY A 8 10.73 -12.37 -3.19
CA GLY A 8 10.51 -11.12 -3.91
C GLY A 8 10.78 -11.22 -5.42
N PRO A 9 10.44 -10.17 -6.19
CA PRO A 9 9.71 -8.97 -5.78
C PRO A 9 8.21 -9.23 -5.55
N LEU A 10 7.60 -8.44 -4.68
CA LEU A 10 6.20 -8.57 -4.28
C LEU A 10 5.35 -7.51 -4.97
N THR A 11 4.35 -7.96 -5.74
CA THR A 11 3.23 -7.09 -6.17
C THR A 11 2.19 -7.09 -5.07
N VAL A 12 1.91 -5.92 -4.50
CA VAL A 12 1.01 -5.77 -3.36
C VAL A 12 -0.20 -4.96 -3.80
N GLU A 13 -1.38 -5.46 -3.49
CA GLU A 13 -2.64 -4.73 -3.61
C GLU A 13 -3.16 -4.37 -2.22
N VAL A 14 -3.59 -3.12 -2.04
CA VAL A 14 -4.12 -2.62 -0.78
C VAL A 14 -5.48 -2.01 -1.03
N ASP A 15 -6.51 -2.60 -0.42
CA ASP A 15 -7.86 -2.05 -0.35
C ASP A 15 -7.95 -1.06 0.82
N LEU A 16 -8.12 0.23 0.51
CA LEU A 16 -8.15 1.30 1.49
C LEU A 16 -9.56 1.53 2.05
N ALA A 17 -9.66 1.98 3.29
CA ALA A 17 -10.94 2.12 3.99
C ALA A 17 -11.86 3.22 3.42
N ALA A 18 -11.30 4.25 2.79
CA ALA A 18 -12.08 5.38 2.26
C ALA A 18 -11.48 5.92 0.95
N ALA A 19 -12.33 6.34 0.02
CA ALA A 19 -11.91 6.81 -1.30
C ALA A 19 -10.89 7.96 -1.24
N HIS A 20 -11.06 8.93 -0.33
CA HIS A 20 -10.12 10.07 -0.19
C HIS A 20 -8.70 9.64 0.23
N THR A 21 -8.55 8.48 0.87
CA THR A 21 -7.21 7.98 1.25
C THR A 21 -6.43 7.45 0.05
N VAL A 22 -7.10 7.12 -1.06
CA VAL A 22 -6.45 6.80 -2.34
C VAL A 22 -5.70 8.02 -2.88
N ASP A 23 -6.29 9.21 -2.78
CA ASP A 23 -5.68 10.44 -3.28
C ASP A 23 -4.36 10.75 -2.54
N LEU A 24 -4.31 10.49 -1.23
CA LEU A 24 -3.09 10.61 -0.44
C LEU A 24 -2.09 9.49 -0.76
N ALA A 25 -2.56 8.26 -0.97
CA ALA A 25 -1.72 7.10 -1.26
C ALA A 25 -0.95 7.26 -2.58
N VAL A 26 -1.58 7.82 -3.62
CA VAL A 26 -0.94 8.02 -4.94
C VAL A 26 0.10 9.16 -4.96
N LEU A 27 0.27 9.89 -3.86
CA LEU A 27 1.40 10.82 -3.70
C LEU A 27 2.72 10.09 -3.43
N VAL A 28 2.65 8.83 -2.98
CA VAL A 28 3.84 8.00 -2.75
C VAL A 28 4.38 7.51 -4.10
N PRO A 29 5.67 7.75 -4.41
CA PRO A 29 6.27 7.27 -5.65
C PRO A 29 6.12 5.75 -5.81
N GLY A 30 5.71 5.31 -7.01
CA GLY A 30 5.52 3.90 -7.33
C GLY A 30 4.17 3.30 -6.88
N VAL A 31 3.35 4.04 -6.15
CA VAL A 31 1.98 3.65 -5.81
C VAL A 31 1.02 4.14 -6.89
N THR A 32 0.22 3.23 -7.43
CA THR A 32 -0.75 3.52 -8.48
C THR A 32 -2.15 3.05 -8.11
N ARG A 33 -3.20 3.65 -8.69
CA ARG A 33 -4.57 3.13 -8.51
C ARG A 33 -4.72 1.81 -9.26
N ALA A 34 -5.29 0.82 -8.61
CA ALA A 34 -5.70 -0.42 -9.25
C ALA A 34 -7.13 -0.27 -9.82
N GLY A 35 -7.64 -1.33 -10.46
CA GLY A 35 -8.97 -1.36 -11.11
C GLY A 35 -10.20 -1.23 -10.19
N GLY A 36 -10.02 -0.84 -8.92
CA GLY A 36 -11.09 -0.63 -7.93
C GLY A 36 -11.12 0.81 -7.41
N ALA A 37 -12.30 1.28 -6.99
CA ALA A 37 -12.50 2.68 -6.56
C ALA A 37 -11.63 3.09 -5.35
N ARG A 38 -11.19 2.13 -4.54
CA ARG A 38 -10.44 2.34 -3.29
C ARG A 38 -9.17 1.47 -3.17
N THR A 39 -8.69 0.93 -4.28
CA THR A 39 -7.56 0.00 -4.29
C THR A 39 -6.33 0.64 -4.90
N VAL A 40 -5.18 0.47 -4.26
CA VAL A 40 -3.87 0.86 -4.80
C VAL A 40 -2.96 -0.36 -4.96
N THR A 41 -1.99 -0.25 -5.85
CA THR A 41 -0.98 -1.28 -6.11
C THR A 41 0.42 -0.67 -6.15
N PHE A 42 1.40 -1.44 -5.69
CA PHE A 42 2.83 -1.14 -5.81
C PHE A 42 3.64 -2.43 -5.87
N THR A 43 4.88 -2.31 -6.34
CA THR A 43 5.87 -3.40 -6.31
C THR A 43 6.95 -3.08 -5.28
N ALA A 44 7.30 -4.05 -4.44
CA ALA A 44 8.39 -3.97 -3.48
C ALA A 44 9.43 -5.06 -3.75
N ALA A 45 10.71 -4.78 -3.49
CA ALA A 45 11.80 -5.73 -3.64
C ALA A 45 11.68 -6.91 -2.68
N ASP A 46 11.18 -6.68 -1.47
CA ASP A 46 11.00 -7.68 -0.43
C ASP A 46 9.85 -7.35 0.53
N PHE A 47 9.61 -8.24 1.49
CA PHE A 47 8.57 -8.05 2.50
C PHE A 47 8.85 -6.86 3.43
N ALA A 48 10.11 -6.52 3.68
CA ALA A 48 10.44 -5.41 4.57
C ALA A 48 10.09 -4.06 3.92
N GLU A 49 10.38 -3.90 2.63
CA GLU A 49 9.94 -2.75 1.84
C GLU A 49 8.42 -2.70 1.73
N ALA A 50 7.76 -3.83 1.43
CA ALA A 50 6.31 -3.91 1.37
C ALA A 50 5.66 -3.47 2.69
N TYR A 51 6.17 -3.95 3.83
CA TYR A 51 5.67 -3.60 5.16
C TYR A 51 5.83 -2.10 5.45
N ARG A 52 6.99 -1.52 5.14
CA ARG A 52 7.22 -0.08 5.33
C ARG A 52 6.25 0.76 4.49
N LEU A 53 6.01 0.37 3.23
CA LEU A 53 5.05 1.04 2.36
C LEU A 53 3.62 0.93 2.91
N VAL A 54 3.20 -0.26 3.36
CA VAL A 54 1.88 -0.42 4.01
C VAL A 54 1.73 0.47 5.24
N VAL A 55 2.75 0.52 6.11
CA VAL A 55 2.73 1.40 7.29
C VAL A 55 2.63 2.88 6.88
N LEU A 56 3.34 3.31 5.83
CA LEU A 56 3.25 4.65 5.29
C LEU A 56 1.82 4.97 4.81
N LEU A 57 1.19 4.06 4.07
CA LEU A 57 -0.19 4.22 3.60
C LEU A 57 -1.17 4.35 4.78
N VAL A 58 -1.00 3.55 5.84
CA VAL A 58 -1.80 3.66 7.07
C VAL A 58 -1.64 5.04 7.72
N ARG A 59 -0.40 5.56 7.77
CA ARG A 59 -0.14 6.90 8.34
C ARG A 59 -0.78 8.00 7.51
N LEU A 60 -0.67 7.93 6.18
CA LEU A 60 -1.31 8.89 5.28
C LEU A 60 -2.84 8.84 5.42
N GLY A 61 -3.43 7.64 5.47
CA GLY A 61 -4.87 7.46 5.67
C GLY A 61 -5.39 7.94 7.04
N SER A 62 -4.51 8.18 8.01
CA SER A 62 -4.89 8.74 9.32
C SER A 62 -5.01 10.27 9.34
N ILE A 63 -4.55 10.94 8.28
CA ILE A 63 -4.62 12.40 8.14
C ILE A 63 -6.07 12.78 7.83
N ARG A 64 -6.71 13.52 8.75
CA ARG A 64 -8.05 14.04 8.54
C ARG A 64 -7.98 15.46 7.98
N PRO A 65 -8.79 15.81 6.97
CA PRO A 65 -8.95 17.21 6.55
C PRO A 65 -9.43 18.05 7.74
N ALA A 66 -8.97 19.30 7.81
CA ALA A 66 -9.44 20.29 8.78
C ALA A 66 -10.90 20.67 8.55
#